data_AF-A0A937UDF0-F1
#
_entry.id   AF-A0A937UDF0-F1
#
_cell.length_a   1.000
_cell.length_b   1.000
_cell.length_c   1.000
_cell.angle_alpha   90.00
_cell.angle_beta   90.00
_cell.angle_gamma   90.00
#
_symmetry.space_group_name_H-M   'P 1'
#
loop_
_entity.id
_entity.type
_entity.pdbx_description
1 polymer ?
#
loop_
_entity_poly.entity_id
_entity_poly.type
_entity_poly.pdbx_seq_one_letter_code
_entity_poly.pdbx_strand_id
1 'polypeptide(L)'
;MEQTALAATHDDSGKEARIGVYVCHCGLNIAQTVDCPKVAESAARFDHVIVSKDIGYACSEPGQQQIKDDILEHSLDRVVIASCSPRLHEPTFRQMIKEAGLNPYLLEMANLREQCSWVHMKEPEAATAKAADLVKMAVSRVRQLSPLYEEVLPLTKRSLVIGGGIAGIQAALDLADNGFDVVLVEKKPSIGGTMAQLDKTFPTM
;
A
#
# COMPACT_ATOMS: atom_id res chain seq x y z
N MET A 1 16.32 -8.66 -26.86
CA MET A 1 17.11 -9.36 -25.82
C MET A 1 17.13 -8.38 -24.67
N GLU A 2 16.27 -8.47 -23.67
CA GLU A 2 16.09 -9.61 -22.76
C GLU A 2 14.66 -10.16 -22.73
N GLN A 3 14.57 -11.49 -22.70
CA GLN A 3 13.39 -12.23 -22.29
C GLN A 3 13.24 -12.06 -20.77
N THR A 4 12.31 -11.22 -20.33
CA THR A 4 11.84 -11.30 -18.95
C THR A 4 11.04 -12.60 -18.87
N ALA A 5 11.63 -13.59 -18.21
CA ALA A 5 10.99 -14.87 -17.94
C ALA A 5 9.61 -14.62 -17.33
N LEU A 6 8.56 -15.11 -18.00
CA LEU A 6 7.26 -15.30 -17.36
C LEU A 6 7.52 -16.19 -16.15
N ALA A 7 7.41 -15.61 -14.94
CA ALA A 7 7.37 -16.39 -13.72
C ALA A 7 6.29 -17.47 -13.88
N ALA A 8 6.67 -18.71 -13.57
CA ALA A 8 5.84 -19.88 -13.77
C ALA A 8 4.41 -19.62 -13.27
N THR A 9 3.44 -19.87 -14.15
CA THR A 9 2.01 -19.88 -13.82
C THR A 9 1.75 -21.04 -12.86
N HIS A 10 1.91 -20.81 -11.56
CA HIS A 10 1.36 -21.71 -10.56
C HIS A 10 -0.15 -21.48 -10.53
N ASP A 11 -0.86 -22.30 -11.29
CA ASP A 11 -2.29 -22.50 -11.12
C ASP A 11 -2.51 -23.12 -9.74
N ASP A 12 -3.02 -22.30 -8.81
CA ASP A 12 -3.23 -22.65 -7.41
C ASP A 12 -4.70 -23.04 -7.14
N SER A 13 -5.45 -23.33 -8.21
CA SER A 13 -6.87 -23.72 -8.18
C SER A 13 -7.08 -25.13 -7.59
N GLY A 14 -6.75 -25.29 -6.31
CA GLY A 14 -6.97 -26.54 -5.58
C GLY A 14 -6.15 -26.74 -4.32
N LYS A 15 -5.19 -25.86 -4.01
CA LYS A 15 -4.45 -25.92 -2.74
C LYS A 15 -5.19 -25.18 -1.62
N GLU A 16 -5.19 -25.77 -0.43
CA GLU A 16 -5.66 -25.09 0.78
C GLU A 16 -4.75 -23.90 1.08
N ALA A 17 -5.35 -22.72 1.26
CA ALA A 17 -4.66 -21.48 1.55
C ALA A 17 -3.73 -21.62 2.78
N ARG A 18 -2.57 -20.96 2.75
CA ARG A 18 -1.60 -20.91 3.85
C ARG A 18 -1.30 -19.47 4.19
N ILE A 19 -2.01 -18.97 5.20
CA ILE A 19 -2.10 -17.54 5.50
C ILE A 19 -1.18 -17.17 6.65
N GLY A 20 -0.35 -16.14 6.45
CA GLY A 20 0.34 -15.43 7.53
C GLY A 20 -0.39 -14.15 7.91
N VAL A 21 -0.66 -13.95 9.20
CA VAL A 21 -1.29 -12.74 9.73
C VAL A 21 -0.30 -11.96 10.58
N TYR A 22 -0.12 -10.68 10.29
CA TYR A 22 0.84 -9.82 10.99
C TYR A 22 0.15 -8.57 11.52
N VAL A 23 0.11 -8.44 12.85
CA VAL A 23 -0.55 -7.33 13.56
C VAL A 23 0.49 -6.29 13.98
N CYS A 24 0.45 -5.11 13.38
CA CYS A 24 1.43 -4.06 13.62
C CYS A 24 1.09 -3.21 14.85
N HIS A 25 2.07 -2.90 15.70
CA HIS A 25 1.91 -1.97 16.82
C HIS A 25 1.96 -0.50 16.37
N CYS A 26 2.72 -0.23 15.30
CA CYS A 26 3.00 1.11 14.81
C CYS A 26 3.53 2.03 15.92
N GLY A 27 4.46 1.50 16.72
CA GLY A 27 4.87 2.10 17.99
C GLY A 27 3.69 2.09 18.96
N LEU A 28 3.21 3.27 19.34
CA LEU A 28 2.01 3.42 20.17
C LEU A 28 0.76 3.78 19.37
N ASN A 29 0.86 4.01 18.05
CA ASN A 29 -0.30 4.47 17.27
C ASN A 29 -1.43 3.44 17.20
N ILE A 30 -1.11 2.15 17.24
CA ILE A 30 -2.10 1.06 17.30
C ILE A 30 -2.10 0.46 18.71
N ALA A 31 -0.93 0.07 19.22
CA ALA A 31 -0.79 -0.65 20.48
C ALA A 31 -1.26 0.11 21.73
N GLN A 32 -1.37 1.44 21.70
CA GLN A 32 -1.92 2.20 22.83
C GLN A 32 -3.43 1.98 23.02
N THR A 33 -4.16 1.65 21.94
CA THR A 33 -5.63 1.53 21.96
C THR A 33 -6.09 0.10 21.69
N VAL A 34 -5.38 -0.62 20.83
CA VAL A 34 -5.71 -2.00 20.42
C VAL A 34 -4.69 -2.94 21.05
N ASP A 35 -5.18 -3.96 21.76
CA ASP A 35 -4.36 -5.06 22.26
C ASP A 35 -3.93 -5.96 21.08
N CYS A 36 -2.79 -5.62 20.49
CA CYS A 36 -2.27 -6.25 19.28
C CYS A 36 -1.91 -7.73 19.49
N PRO A 37 -1.24 -8.14 20.60
CA PRO A 37 -1.02 -9.55 20.91
C PRO A 37 -2.32 -10.35 20.98
N LYS A 38 -3.37 -9.81 21.61
CA LYS A 38 -4.68 -10.48 21.68
C LYS A 38 -5.34 -10.62 20.31
N VAL A 39 -5.21 -9.62 19.43
CA VAL A 39 -5.70 -9.70 18.05
C VAL A 39 -4.93 -10.79 17.27
N ALA A 40 -3.61 -10.88 17.44
CA ALA A 40 -2.79 -11.92 16.82
C ALA A 40 -3.16 -13.32 17.33
N GLU A 41 -3.37 -13.49 18.64
CA GLU A 41 -3.81 -14.75 19.24
C GLU A 41 -5.18 -15.19 18.71
N SER A 42 -6.11 -14.24 18.57
CA SER A 42 -7.44 -14.49 17.98
C SER A 42 -7.31 -14.96 16.53
N ALA A 43 -6.47 -14.31 15.73
CA ALA A 43 -6.28 -14.64 14.33
C ALA A 43 -5.63 -16.01 14.10
N ALA A 44 -4.80 -16.49 15.03
CA ALA A 44 -4.20 -17.82 14.98
C ALA A 44 -5.23 -18.96 14.98
N ARG A 45 -6.47 -18.69 15.41
CA ARG A 45 -7.57 -19.67 15.50
C ARG A 45 -8.44 -19.72 14.25
N PHE A 46 -8.21 -18.86 13.26
CA PHE A 46 -9.00 -18.83 12.03
C PHE A 46 -8.52 -19.92 11.06
N ASP A 47 -9.45 -20.47 10.28
CA ASP A 47 -9.10 -21.50 9.28
C ASP A 47 -8.00 -20.99 8.34
N HIS A 48 -7.08 -21.90 8.00
CA HIS A 48 -6.00 -21.67 7.05
C HIS A 48 -4.92 -20.66 7.49
N VAL A 49 -5.01 -20.12 8.71
CA VAL A 49 -3.94 -19.31 9.30
C VAL A 49 -2.86 -20.24 9.85
N ILE A 50 -1.66 -20.18 9.28
CA ILE A 50 -0.50 -20.99 9.68
C ILE A 50 0.39 -20.23 10.66
N VAL A 51 0.51 -18.92 10.45
CA VAL A 51 1.32 -18.01 11.27
C VAL A 51 0.48 -16.81 11.65
N SER A 52 0.52 -16.43 12.92
CA SER A 52 -0.07 -15.18 13.39
C SER A 52 0.86 -14.56 14.44
N LYS A 53 1.34 -13.34 14.18
CA LYS A 53 2.31 -12.65 15.04
C LYS A 53 1.96 -11.18 15.17
N ASP A 54 2.25 -10.58 16.32
CA ASP A 54 2.35 -9.14 16.45
C ASP A 54 3.78 -8.66 16.18
N ILE A 55 3.92 -7.48 15.57
CA ILE A 55 5.21 -6.91 15.16
C ILE A 55 5.22 -5.42 15.51
N GLY A 56 6.34 -4.91 16.06
CA GLY A 56 6.48 -3.50 16.42
C GLY A 56 6.21 -2.53 15.26
N TYR A 57 6.89 -2.72 14.13
CA TYR A 57 6.73 -1.92 12.92
C TYR A 57 6.78 -2.81 11.68
N ALA A 58 5.63 -3.27 11.19
CA ALA A 58 5.58 -4.17 10.03
C ALA A 58 6.23 -3.59 8.75
N CYS A 59 6.17 -2.26 8.56
CA CYS A 59 6.76 -1.60 7.38
C CYS A 59 8.27 -1.34 7.49
N SER A 60 8.88 -1.54 8.67
CA SER A 60 10.32 -1.36 8.83
C SER A 60 11.09 -2.50 8.15
N GLU A 61 12.35 -2.29 7.82
CA GLU A 61 13.20 -3.33 7.23
C GLU A 61 13.25 -4.62 8.08
N PRO A 62 13.45 -4.56 9.43
CA PRO A 62 13.34 -5.76 10.26
C PRO A 62 11.97 -6.44 10.21
N GLY A 63 10.88 -5.65 10.21
CA GLY A 63 9.52 -6.19 10.16
C GLY A 63 9.22 -6.88 8.83
N GLN A 64 9.65 -6.27 7.72
CA GLN A 64 9.53 -6.88 6.40
C GLN A 64 10.39 -8.14 6.28
N GLN A 65 11.61 -8.14 6.81
CA GLN A 65 12.47 -9.32 6.76
C GLN A 65 11.85 -10.50 7.53
N GLN A 66 11.33 -10.25 8.73
CA GLN A 66 10.62 -11.27 9.52
C GLN A 66 9.44 -11.89 8.75
N ILE A 67 8.64 -11.06 8.06
CA ILE A 67 7.52 -11.57 7.25
C ILE A 67 8.02 -12.40 6.07
N LYS A 68 9.09 -11.97 5.39
CA LYS A 68 9.71 -12.72 4.28
C LYS A 68 10.26 -14.08 4.74
N ASP A 69 10.92 -14.11 5.89
CA ASP A 69 11.47 -15.33 6.46
C ASP A 69 10.33 -16.32 6.79
N ASP A 70 9.25 -15.83 7.41
CA ASP A 70 8.06 -16.64 7.73
C ASP A 70 7.36 -17.17 6.47
N ILE A 71 7.30 -16.38 5.39
CA ILE A 71 6.76 -16.82 4.09
C ILE A 71 7.50 -18.07 3.59
N LEU A 72 8.83 -18.04 3.66
CA LEU A 72 9.68 -19.14 3.19
C LEU A 72 9.63 -20.34 4.15
N GLU A 73 9.82 -20.09 5.45
CA GLU A 73 9.87 -21.13 6.49
C GLU A 73 8.55 -21.92 6.58
N HIS A 74 7.42 -21.21 6.54
CA HIS A 74 6.11 -21.83 6.70
C HIS A 74 5.40 -22.10 5.37
N SER A 75 6.07 -21.85 4.24
CA SER A 75 5.50 -22.00 2.90
C SER A 75 4.13 -21.30 2.79
N LEU A 76 4.08 -20.04 3.20
CA LEU A 76 2.86 -19.23 3.11
C LEU A 76 2.60 -18.86 1.66
N ASP A 77 1.34 -18.86 1.24
CA ASP A 77 0.92 -18.43 -0.10
C ASP A 77 0.15 -17.09 -0.08
N ARG A 78 -0.30 -16.66 1.11
CA ARG A 78 -1.15 -15.49 1.33
C ARG A 78 -0.73 -14.75 2.58
N VAL A 79 -0.86 -13.43 2.55
CA VAL A 79 -0.44 -12.58 3.67
C VAL A 79 -1.54 -11.59 4.01
N VAL A 80 -1.82 -11.46 5.31
CA VAL A 80 -2.64 -10.38 5.87
C VAL A 80 -1.77 -9.48 6.72
N ILE A 81 -1.73 -8.19 6.39
CA ILE A 81 -1.06 -7.18 7.21
C ILE A 81 -2.12 -6.31 7.89
N ALA A 82 -2.27 -6.47 9.20
CA ALA A 82 -3.18 -5.68 10.02
C ALA A 82 -2.45 -4.47 10.61
N SER A 83 -2.57 -3.31 9.96
CA SER A 83 -1.75 -2.13 10.26
C SER A 83 -2.46 -0.81 9.92
N CYS A 84 -1.82 0.03 9.09
CA CYS A 84 -2.35 1.30 8.61
C CYS A 84 -3.15 1.13 7.30
N SER A 85 -3.58 2.26 6.74
CA SER A 85 -4.31 2.32 5.48
C SER A 85 -3.57 1.66 4.31
N PRO A 86 -4.26 0.87 3.46
CA PRO A 86 -3.69 0.37 2.21
C PRO A 86 -3.28 1.51 1.28
N ARG A 87 -3.95 2.68 1.35
CA ARG A 87 -3.56 3.87 0.58
C ARG A 87 -2.16 4.39 0.88
N LEU A 88 -1.56 3.97 1.99
CA LEU A 88 -0.22 4.36 2.40
C LEU A 88 0.82 3.27 2.07
N HIS A 89 0.63 2.06 2.58
CA HIS A 89 1.67 1.02 2.54
C HIS A 89 1.30 -0.25 1.75
N GLU A 90 0.17 -0.30 1.06
CA GLU A 90 -0.11 -1.44 0.16
C GLU A 90 0.99 -1.62 -0.90
N PRO A 91 1.49 -0.57 -1.59
CA PRO A 91 2.59 -0.74 -2.53
C PRO A 91 3.87 -1.28 -1.87
N THR A 92 4.16 -0.85 -0.64
CA THR A 92 5.31 -1.31 0.15
C THR A 92 5.21 -2.82 0.42
N PHE A 93 4.07 -3.29 0.92
CA PHE A 93 3.89 -4.69 1.26
C PHE A 93 3.75 -5.58 0.03
N ARG A 94 3.15 -5.09 -1.06
CA ARG A 94 3.12 -5.79 -2.35
C ARG A 94 4.53 -6.04 -2.88
N GLN A 95 5.40 -5.03 -2.80
CA GLN A 95 6.79 -5.18 -3.20
C GLN A 95 7.53 -6.19 -2.30
N MET A 96 7.31 -6.13 -0.98
CA MET A 96 7.89 -7.09 -0.02
C MET A 96 7.50 -8.55 -0.30
N ILE A 97 6.20 -8.83 -0.51
CA ILE A 97 5.79 -10.22 -0.78
C ILE A 97 6.23 -10.69 -2.17
N LYS A 98 6.37 -9.78 -3.13
CA LYS A 98 6.95 -10.06 -4.45
C LYS A 98 8.42 -10.45 -4.35
N GLU A 99 9.19 -9.77 -3.48
CA GLU A 99 10.59 -10.14 -3.18
C GLU A 99 10.70 -11.51 -2.50
N ALA A 100 9.68 -11.92 -1.73
CA ALA A 100 9.58 -13.27 -1.17
C ALA A 100 9.12 -14.34 -2.18
N GLY A 101 8.85 -13.97 -3.44
CA GLY A 101 8.41 -14.87 -4.49
C GLY A 101 6.89 -15.11 -4.55
N LEU A 102 6.07 -14.37 -3.80
CA LEU A 102 4.62 -14.46 -3.86
C LEU A 102 4.02 -13.48 -4.88
N ASN A 103 2.84 -13.83 -5.40
CA ASN A 103 2.09 -12.92 -6.24
C ASN A 103 1.61 -11.71 -5.39
N PRO A 104 1.85 -10.45 -5.82
CA PRO A 104 1.54 -9.26 -5.03
C PRO A 104 0.05 -9.07 -4.73
N TYR A 105 -0.83 -9.76 -5.45
CA TYR A 105 -2.28 -9.70 -5.27
C TYR A 105 -2.82 -10.79 -4.33
N LEU A 106 -1.95 -11.59 -3.72
CA LEU A 106 -2.28 -12.51 -2.62
C LEU A 106 -2.05 -11.89 -1.23
N LEU A 107 -2.00 -10.55 -1.20
CA LEU A 107 -1.94 -9.71 0.00
C LEU A 107 -3.33 -9.12 0.29
N GLU A 108 -3.72 -9.09 1.56
CA GLU A 108 -4.81 -8.26 2.05
C GLU A 108 -4.34 -7.39 3.23
N MET A 109 -4.84 -6.16 3.34
CA MET A 109 -4.55 -5.28 4.47
C MET A 109 -5.79 -5.02 5.31
N ALA A 110 -5.67 -5.20 6.63
CA ALA A 110 -6.68 -4.76 7.58
C ALA A 110 -6.24 -3.41 8.20
N ASN A 111 -7.04 -2.36 8.01
CA ASN A 111 -6.71 -1.04 8.56
C ASN A 111 -7.13 -0.95 10.04
N LEU A 112 -6.16 -1.16 10.93
CA LEU A 112 -6.31 -1.06 12.37
C LEU A 112 -5.94 0.32 12.94
N ARG A 113 -5.42 1.25 12.12
CA ARG A 113 -4.97 2.57 12.59
C ARG A 113 -6.01 3.65 12.32
N GLU A 114 -6.10 4.13 11.08
CA GLU A 114 -7.00 5.23 10.72
C GLU A 114 -8.47 4.84 10.89
N GLN A 115 -8.80 3.55 10.79
CA GLN A 115 -10.18 3.04 10.91
C GLN A 115 -10.47 2.35 12.23
N CYS A 116 -9.50 2.24 13.15
CA CYS A 116 -9.71 1.62 14.45
C CYS A 116 -9.02 2.38 15.60
N SER A 117 -7.72 2.20 15.82
CA SER A 117 -7.04 2.73 17.01
C SER A 117 -7.16 4.24 17.16
N TRP A 118 -6.97 5.01 16.09
CA TRP A 118 -7.00 6.48 16.17
C TRP A 118 -8.39 7.06 16.41
N VAL A 119 -9.45 6.32 16.08
CA VAL A 119 -10.83 6.81 16.20
C VAL A 119 -11.57 6.27 17.43
N HIS A 120 -11.00 5.25 18.10
CA HIS A 120 -11.59 4.59 19.28
C HIS A 120 -10.69 4.66 20.52
N MET A 121 -9.84 5.69 20.63
CA MET A 121 -8.85 5.84 21.72
C MET A 121 -9.45 5.75 23.14
N LYS A 122 -10.74 6.08 23.29
CA LYS A 122 -11.44 6.07 24.58
C LYS A 122 -12.15 4.75 24.88
N GLU A 123 -12.15 3.80 23.95
CA GLU A 123 -12.90 2.54 24.03
C GLU A 123 -11.99 1.35 23.64
N PRO A 124 -10.88 1.10 24.37
CA PRO A 124 -9.85 0.14 23.96
C PRO A 124 -10.34 -1.32 23.84
N GLU A 125 -11.29 -1.74 24.70
CA GLU A 125 -11.89 -3.07 24.60
C GLU A 125 -12.70 -3.24 23.31
N ALA A 126 -13.53 -2.24 22.97
CA ALA A 126 -14.31 -2.23 21.74
C ALA A 126 -13.41 -2.08 20.50
N ALA A 127 -12.35 -1.28 20.59
CA ALA A 127 -11.35 -1.15 19.54
C ALA A 127 -10.63 -2.47 19.26
N THR A 128 -10.28 -3.22 20.31
CA THR A 128 -9.65 -4.54 20.18
C THR A 128 -10.61 -5.56 19.56
N ALA A 129 -11.87 -5.58 19.98
CA ALA A 129 -12.88 -6.44 19.37
C ALA A 129 -13.08 -6.12 17.88
N LYS A 130 -13.22 -4.83 17.55
CA LYS A 130 -13.30 -4.35 16.17
C LYS A 130 -12.08 -4.74 15.35
N ALA A 131 -10.87 -4.64 15.91
CA ALA A 131 -9.64 -5.01 15.23
C ALA A 131 -9.62 -6.51 14.89
N ALA A 132 -10.05 -7.37 15.82
CA ALA A 132 -10.17 -8.80 15.56
C ALA A 132 -11.18 -9.10 14.43
N ASP A 133 -12.32 -8.40 14.39
CA ASP A 133 -13.30 -8.55 13.31
C ASP A 133 -12.74 -8.08 11.96
N LEU A 134 -12.02 -6.96 11.91
CA LEU A 134 -11.36 -6.48 10.69
C LEU A 134 -10.33 -7.48 10.17
N VAL A 135 -9.54 -8.09 11.07
CA VAL A 135 -8.60 -9.15 10.70
C VAL A 135 -9.32 -10.39 10.19
N LYS A 136 -10.41 -10.80 10.85
CA LYS A 136 -11.25 -11.92 10.40
C LYS A 136 -11.82 -11.68 9.00
N MET A 137 -12.29 -10.46 8.72
CA MET A 137 -12.76 -10.07 7.38
C MET A 137 -11.64 -10.14 6.34
N ALA A 138 -10.45 -9.62 6.67
CA ALA A 138 -9.29 -9.68 5.78
C ALA A 138 -8.83 -11.12 5.49
N VAL A 139 -8.76 -11.97 6.51
CA VAL A 139 -8.47 -13.41 6.35
C VAL A 139 -9.53 -14.09 5.48
N SER A 140 -10.81 -13.78 5.68
CA SER A 140 -11.90 -14.34 4.87
C SER A 140 -11.77 -13.96 3.39
N ARG A 141 -11.36 -12.72 3.11
CA ARG A 141 -11.13 -12.24 1.74
C ARG A 141 -9.87 -12.83 1.12
N VAL A 142 -8.74 -12.83 1.85
CA VAL A 142 -7.46 -13.31 1.32
C VAL A 142 -7.54 -14.77 0.92
N ARG A 143 -8.36 -15.59 1.61
CA ARG A 143 -8.65 -17.00 1.24
C ARG A 143 -9.20 -17.16 -0.18
N GLN A 144 -9.90 -16.15 -0.69
CA GLN A 144 -10.58 -16.21 -1.99
C GLN A 144 -9.84 -15.47 -3.10
N LEU A 145 -8.73 -14.79 -2.77
CA LEU A 145 -7.96 -14.08 -3.79
C LEU A 145 -7.34 -15.08 -4.79
N SER A 146 -7.19 -14.65 -6.02
CA SER A 146 -6.44 -15.38 -7.04
C SER A 146 -5.22 -14.54 -7.43
N PRO A 147 -4.11 -15.17 -7.87
CA PRO A 147 -3.00 -14.42 -8.43
C PRO A 147 -3.49 -13.56 -9.61
N LEU A 148 -3.03 -12.31 -9.65
CA LEU A 148 -3.27 -11.41 -10.79
C LEU A 148 -1.94 -10.97 -11.39
N TYR A 149 -1.99 -10.50 -12.64
CA TYR A 149 -0.83 -10.09 -13.39
C TYR A 149 -1.08 -8.72 -14.00
N GLU A 150 -0.10 -7.84 -13.91
CA GLU A 150 -0.18 -6.49 -14.47
C GLU A 150 -0.16 -6.56 -16.00
N GLU A 151 -1.09 -5.84 -16.62
CA GLU A 151 -1.08 -5.66 -18.08
C GLU A 151 -0.17 -4.50 -18.46
N VAL A 152 0.68 -4.72 -19.47
CA VAL A 152 1.54 -3.67 -20.03
C VAL A 152 0.75 -2.95 -21.12
N LEU A 153 0.40 -1.70 -20.85
CA LEU A 153 -0.31 -0.85 -21.80
C LEU A 153 0.65 0.11 -22.52
N PRO A 154 0.41 0.44 -23.80
CA PRO A 154 1.23 1.38 -24.53
C PRO A 154 1.06 2.81 -23.98
N LEU A 155 2.18 3.51 -23.78
CA LEU A 155 2.19 4.90 -23.31
C LEU A 155 2.32 5.86 -24.50
N THR A 156 1.38 6.79 -24.62
CA THR A 156 1.55 7.94 -25.53
C THR A 156 2.54 8.93 -24.91
N LYS A 157 3.66 9.18 -25.59
CA LYS A 157 4.72 10.10 -25.11
C LYS A 157 4.34 11.57 -25.31
N ARG A 158 3.22 11.98 -24.71
CA ARG A 158 2.70 13.35 -24.77
C ARG A 158 2.09 13.74 -23.42
N SER A 159 2.39 14.96 -22.99
CA SER A 159 1.93 15.50 -21.71
C SER A 159 0.89 16.60 -21.94
N LEU A 160 -0.09 16.68 -21.03
CA LEU A 160 -1.07 17.75 -20.97
C LEU A 160 -0.89 18.51 -19.67
N VAL A 161 -0.64 19.81 -19.76
CA VAL A 161 -0.60 20.74 -18.63
C VAL A 161 -1.84 21.61 -18.66
N ILE A 162 -2.61 21.61 -17.57
CA ILE A 162 -3.84 22.40 -17.44
C ILE A 162 -3.59 23.56 -16.49
N GLY A 163 -3.65 24.78 -17.03
CA GLY A 163 -3.40 26.04 -16.33
C GLY A 163 -2.02 26.62 -16.65
N GLY A 164 -1.99 27.77 -17.31
CA GLY A 164 -0.80 28.54 -17.67
C GLY A 164 -0.36 29.52 -16.59
N GLY A 165 -0.45 29.15 -15.31
CA GLY A 165 0.20 29.89 -14.21
C GLY A 165 1.69 29.56 -14.10
N ILE A 166 2.43 30.17 -13.16
CA ILE A 166 3.86 29.88 -12.98
C ILE A 166 4.17 28.38 -12.85
N ALA A 167 3.37 27.63 -12.07
CA ALA A 167 3.56 26.20 -11.89
C ALA A 167 3.39 25.41 -13.20
N GLY A 168 2.36 25.73 -13.99
CA GLY A 168 2.10 25.04 -15.27
C GLY A 168 3.10 25.43 -16.36
N ILE A 169 3.50 26.70 -16.41
CA ILE A 169 4.57 27.16 -17.32
C ILE A 169 5.86 26.40 -17.02
N GLN A 170 6.27 26.33 -15.74
CA GLN A 170 7.49 25.62 -15.36
C GLN A 170 7.42 24.13 -15.69
N ALA A 171 6.31 23.46 -15.33
CA ALA A 171 6.13 22.05 -15.65
C ALA A 171 6.16 21.78 -17.17
N ALA A 172 5.58 22.68 -17.98
CA ALA A 172 5.60 22.56 -19.43
C ALA A 172 7.01 22.75 -20.01
N LEU A 173 7.76 23.73 -19.51
CA LEU A 173 9.15 23.97 -19.93
C LEU A 173 10.04 22.79 -19.57
N ASP A 174 9.99 22.31 -18.32
CA ASP A 174 10.80 21.17 -17.86
C ASP A 174 10.54 19.92 -18.71
N LEU A 175 9.28 19.65 -19.05
CA LEU A 175 8.92 18.51 -19.91
C LEU A 175 9.40 18.72 -21.36
N ALA A 176 9.23 19.92 -21.92
CA ALA A 176 9.64 20.23 -23.28
C ALA A 176 11.17 20.18 -23.45
N ASP A 177 11.93 20.70 -22.48
CA ASP A 177 13.39 20.68 -22.47
C ASP A 177 13.95 19.24 -22.36
N ASN A 178 13.19 18.33 -21.76
CA ASN A 178 13.50 16.89 -21.74
C ASN A 178 12.96 16.12 -22.96
N GLY A 179 12.47 16.82 -23.99
CA GLY A 179 12.08 16.24 -25.27
C GLY A 179 10.69 15.61 -25.33
N PHE A 180 9.80 15.91 -24.38
CA PHE A 180 8.40 15.48 -24.44
C PHE A 180 7.54 16.47 -25.23
N ASP A 181 6.56 15.97 -26.00
CA ASP A 181 5.51 16.82 -26.59
C ASP A 181 4.56 17.28 -25.48
N VAL A 182 4.34 18.60 -25.38
CA VAL A 182 3.54 19.20 -24.31
C VAL A 182 2.43 20.07 -24.89
N VAL A 183 1.20 19.82 -24.43
CA VAL A 183 0.06 20.70 -24.66
C VAL A 183 -0.21 21.49 -23.38
N LEU A 184 -0.14 22.83 -23.44
CA LEU A 184 -0.54 23.71 -22.35
C LEU A 184 -1.91 24.32 -22.65
N VAL A 185 -2.89 24.06 -21.79
CA VAL A 185 -4.24 24.61 -21.91
C VAL A 185 -4.46 25.64 -20.81
N GLU A 186 -4.65 26.91 -21.20
CA GLU A 186 -5.03 27.99 -20.29
C GLU A 186 -6.48 28.41 -20.54
N LYS A 187 -7.22 28.62 -19.45
CA LYS A 187 -8.63 29.02 -19.50
C LYS A 187 -8.80 30.46 -20.00
N LYS A 188 -7.90 31.36 -19.61
CA LYS A 188 -7.91 32.78 -19.97
C LYS A 188 -7.22 33.02 -21.31
N PRO A 189 -7.41 34.21 -21.92
CA PRO A 189 -6.70 34.58 -23.15
C PRO A 189 -5.18 34.72 -23.00
N SER A 190 -4.65 34.77 -21.77
CA SER A 190 -3.22 34.94 -21.49
C SER A 190 -2.77 34.01 -20.38
N ILE A 191 -1.52 33.55 -20.49
CA ILE A 191 -0.77 32.85 -19.45
C ILE A 191 -0.21 33.85 -18.41
N GLY A 192 0.39 33.33 -17.34
CA GLY A 192 0.99 34.08 -16.23
C GLY A 192 0.24 33.97 -14.91
N GLY A 193 -1.03 33.54 -14.94
CA GLY A 193 -1.86 33.28 -13.76
C GLY A 193 -1.97 34.46 -12.78
N THR A 194 -1.91 34.18 -11.48
CA THR A 194 -1.92 35.22 -10.44
C THR A 194 -0.62 36.01 -10.41
N MET A 195 0.51 35.38 -10.75
CA MET A 195 1.82 36.03 -10.66
C MET A 195 1.96 37.23 -11.61
N ALA A 196 1.40 37.15 -12.82
CA ALA A 196 1.42 38.26 -13.77
C ALA A 196 0.63 39.51 -13.30
N GLN A 197 -0.15 39.41 -12.22
CA GLN A 197 -0.88 40.53 -11.62
C GLN A 197 -0.13 41.17 -10.45
N LEU A 198 0.92 40.51 -9.93
CA LEU A 198 1.69 41.00 -8.79
C LEU A 198 2.74 42.00 -9.25
N ASP A 199 2.82 43.15 -8.56
CA ASP A 199 3.87 44.16 -8.81
C ASP A 199 5.25 43.66 -8.33
N LYS A 200 5.29 42.96 -7.19
CA LYS A 200 6.52 42.47 -6.56
C LYS A 200 6.38 41.06 -6.02
N THR A 201 7.51 40.37 -5.88
CA THR A 201 7.61 39.04 -5.27
C THR A 201 8.67 39.02 -4.17
N PHE A 202 8.27 38.71 -2.94
CA PHE A 202 9.20 38.51 -1.83
C PHE A 202 9.94 37.16 -2.00
N PRO A 203 11.16 36.99 -1.45
CA PRO A 203 11.91 37.93 -0.61
C PRO A 203 12.94 38.81 -1.36
N THR A 204 13.03 38.73 -2.69
CA THR A 204 14.15 39.30 -3.47
C THR A 204 13.94 40.74 -3.97
N MET A 205 12.90 41.43 -3.49
CA MET A 205 12.48 42.78 -3.91
C MET A 205 12.24 43.69 -2.71
#